data_AF-A0A969E224-F1
#
_entry.id   AF-A0A969E224-F1
#
_cell.length_a   1.000
_cell.length_b   1.000
_cell.length_c   1.000
_cell.angle_alpha   90.00
_cell.angle_beta   90.00
_cell.angle_gamma   90.00
#
_symmetry.space_group_name_H-M   'P 1'
#
loop_
_entity.id
_entity.type
_entity.pdbx_description
1 polymer ?
#
loop_
_entity_poly.entity_id
_entity_poly.type
_entity_poly.pdbx_seq_one_letter_code
_entity_poly.pdbx_strand_id
1 'polypeptide(L)'
;MQLKQELAQVYVAQNKLPEAKILIDSLYRQQVGFSNTIIVASSCLVFGKYLMKKNSVSEAIHHYSMALDTFTRIKSIPDIICAQSLLSEAYVHIKRFDVAYQFLKDNDKLKSDLAEKNEMDLTYAMESRYQLREKNQTISTLNLDNQAKTASLKSSRRNIILLVIGLGLVSLLSIFAFNLAQTKRVQAQELREKKRAN
;
A
#
# COMPACT_ATOMS: atom_id res chain seq x y z
N MET A 1 -30.81 5.49 2.05
CA MET A 1 -31.33 4.43 1.15
C MET A 1 -30.88 3.06 1.65
N GLN A 2 -29.59 2.87 1.93
CA GLN A 2 -29.01 1.63 2.48
C GLN A 2 -29.65 1.14 3.79
N LEU A 3 -29.83 2.01 4.80
CA LEU A 3 -30.50 1.63 6.06
C LEU A 3 -31.91 1.04 5.85
N LYS A 4 -32.68 1.56 4.87
CA LYS A 4 -34.01 1.03 4.55
C LYS A 4 -33.94 -0.35 3.91
N GLN A 5 -32.90 -0.64 3.12
CA GLN A 5 -32.67 -1.96 2.53
C GLN A 5 -32.32 -2.98 3.61
N GLU A 6 -31.40 -2.64 4.49
CA GLU A 6 -31.01 -3.50 5.61
C GLU A 6 -32.21 -3.80 6.50
N LEU A 7 -32.99 -2.78 6.86
CA LEU A 7 -34.20 -2.97 7.67
C LEU A 7 -35.26 -3.81 6.95
N ALA A 8 -35.47 -3.57 5.65
CA ALA A 8 -36.38 -4.39 4.84
C ALA A 8 -35.92 -5.85 4.79
N GLN A 9 -34.62 -6.09 4.61
CA GLN A 9 -34.04 -7.44 4.61
C GLN A 9 -34.24 -8.14 5.96
N VAL A 10 -34.07 -7.42 7.08
CA VAL A 10 -34.34 -7.93 8.43
C VAL A 10 -35.83 -8.29 8.57
N TYR A 11 -36.75 -7.44 8.13
CA TYR A 11 -38.18 -7.74 8.18
C TYR A 11 -38.58 -8.93 7.30
N VAL A 12 -38.01 -9.08 6.11
CA VAL A 12 -38.21 -10.27 5.27
C VAL A 12 -37.70 -11.53 5.98
N ALA A 13 -36.52 -11.47 6.60
CA ALA A 13 -35.96 -12.59 7.35
C ALA A 13 -36.81 -12.96 8.58
N GLN A 14 -37.43 -11.98 9.24
CA GLN A 14 -38.34 -12.16 10.37
C GLN A 14 -39.77 -12.52 9.95
N ASN A 15 -40.05 -12.69 8.65
CA ASN A 15 -41.39 -12.92 8.11
C ASN A 15 -42.41 -11.79 8.41
N LYS A 16 -41.93 -10.58 8.75
CA LYS A 16 -42.72 -9.36 8.92
C LYS A 16 -43.00 -8.72 7.56
N LEU A 17 -43.77 -9.45 6.75
CA LEU A 17 -43.99 -9.11 5.33
C LEU A 17 -44.72 -7.78 5.11
N PRO A 18 -45.71 -7.36 5.93
CA PRO A 18 -46.35 -6.04 5.78
C PRO A 18 -45.36 -4.89 5.98
N GLU A 19 -44.52 -4.96 7.01
CA GLU A 19 -43.53 -3.94 7.34
C GLU A 19 -42.40 -3.91 6.30
N ALA A 20 -41.96 -5.08 5.85
CA ALA A 20 -41.04 -5.20 4.72
C ALA A 20 -41.61 -4.53 3.46
N LYS A 21 -42.88 -4.77 3.14
CA LYS A 21 -43.54 -4.22 1.95
C LYS A 21 -43.53 -2.68 1.96
N ILE A 22 -43.82 -2.05 3.10
CA ILE A 22 -43.80 -0.58 3.22
C ILE A 22 -42.42 -0.02 2.86
N LEU A 23 -41.36 -0.65 3.38
CA LEU A 23 -39.98 -0.22 3.11
C LEU A 23 -39.58 -0.46 1.66
N ILE A 24 -39.96 -1.61 1.10
CA ILE A 24 -39.71 -1.96 -0.31
C ILE A 24 -40.43 -1.00 -1.26
N ASP A 25 -41.71 -0.69 -1.02
CA ASP A 25 -42.47 0.26 -1.83
C ASP A 25 -41.86 1.67 -1.75
N SER A 26 -41.35 2.07 -0.58
CA SER A 26 -40.58 3.30 -0.42
C SER A 26 -39.28 3.28 -1.22
N LEU A 27 -38.57 2.15 -1.27
CA LEU A 27 -37.32 2.02 -2.02
C LEU A 27 -37.59 2.16 -3.52
N TYR A 28 -38.67 1.55 -4.04
CA TYR A 28 -39.03 1.60 -5.45
C TYR A 28 -39.39 3.01 -5.93
N ARG A 29 -40.18 3.76 -5.15
CA ARG A 29 -40.53 5.17 -5.48
C ARG A 29 -39.30 6.07 -5.55
N GLN A 30 -38.29 5.79 -4.74
CA GLN A 30 -37.05 6.57 -4.72
C GLN A 30 -36.10 6.20 -5.87
N GLN A 31 -36.22 5.00 -6.45
CA GLN A 31 -35.41 4.57 -7.60
C GLN A 31 -35.76 5.30 -8.90
N VAL A 32 -37.00 5.79 -9.05
CA VAL A 32 -37.49 6.49 -10.26
C VAL A 32 -36.73 7.81 -10.54
N GLY A 33 -35.87 8.28 -9.63
CA GLY A 33 -35.09 9.52 -9.79
C GLY A 33 -33.56 9.39 -9.70
N PHE A 34 -32.98 8.19 -9.55
CA PHE A 34 -31.54 8.05 -9.31
C PHE A 34 -30.87 7.02 -10.24
N SER A 35 -29.73 7.40 -10.83
CA SER A 35 -28.86 6.55 -11.66
C SER A 35 -27.96 5.57 -10.86
N ASN A 36 -28.16 5.46 -9.54
CA ASN A 36 -27.29 4.64 -8.69
C ASN A 36 -27.61 3.15 -8.85
N THR A 37 -26.92 2.52 -9.80
CA THR A 37 -27.10 1.13 -10.24
C THR A 37 -26.94 0.11 -9.11
N ILE A 38 -26.00 0.33 -8.18
CA ILE A 38 -25.73 -0.62 -7.08
C ILE A 38 -26.91 -0.69 -6.12
N ILE A 39 -27.39 0.47 -5.64
CA ILE A 39 -28.50 0.52 -4.70
C ILE A 39 -29.76 -0.05 -5.36
N VAL A 40 -29.94 0.18 -6.66
CA VAL A 40 -31.06 -0.41 -7.42
C VAL A 40 -30.98 -1.94 -7.40
N ALA A 41 -29.82 -2.50 -7.76
CA ALA A 41 -29.60 -3.94 -7.79
C ALA A 41 -29.80 -4.61 -6.42
N SER A 42 -29.27 -4.01 -5.35
CA SER A 42 -29.44 -4.53 -3.99
C SER A 42 -30.90 -4.51 -3.53
N SER A 43 -31.66 -3.47 -3.89
CA SER A 43 -33.11 -3.45 -3.64
C SER A 43 -33.84 -4.55 -4.40
N CYS A 44 -33.44 -4.86 -5.64
CA CYS A 44 -34.01 -5.97 -6.40
C CYS A 44 -33.75 -7.32 -5.70
N LEU A 45 -32.58 -7.52 -5.07
CA LEU A 45 -32.34 -8.73 -4.26
C LEU A 45 -33.28 -8.81 -3.05
N VAL A 46 -33.48 -7.71 -2.31
CA VAL A 46 -34.39 -7.69 -1.16
C VAL A 46 -35.82 -7.97 -1.61
N PHE A 47 -36.23 -7.38 -2.74
CA PHE A 47 -37.58 -7.57 -3.27
C PHE A 47 -37.80 -9.01 -3.77
N GLY A 48 -36.83 -9.58 -4.47
CA GLY A 48 -36.88 -11.00 -4.85
C GLY A 48 -37.02 -11.92 -3.64
N LYS A 49 -36.30 -11.65 -2.54
CA LYS A 49 -36.43 -12.43 -1.28
C LYS A 49 -37.83 -12.29 -0.67
N TYR A 50 -38.39 -11.09 -0.68
CA TYR A 50 -39.77 -10.87 -0.26
C TYR A 50 -40.77 -11.66 -1.13
N LEU A 51 -40.58 -11.67 -2.44
CA LEU A 51 -41.42 -12.40 -3.39
C LEU A 51 -41.31 -13.92 -3.23
N MET A 52 -40.11 -14.44 -2.96
CA MET A 52 -39.88 -15.84 -2.59
C MET A 52 -40.73 -16.23 -1.37
N LYS A 53 -40.74 -15.39 -0.31
CA LYS A 53 -41.57 -15.62 0.88
C LYS A 53 -43.08 -15.55 0.60
N LYS A 54 -43.48 -14.76 -0.40
CA LYS A 54 -44.87 -14.67 -0.88
C LYS A 54 -45.26 -15.80 -1.84
N ASN A 55 -44.34 -16.71 -2.16
CA ASN A 55 -44.51 -17.78 -3.15
C ASN A 55 -44.67 -17.26 -4.60
N SER A 56 -44.33 -15.99 -4.86
CA SER A 56 -44.26 -15.39 -6.20
C SER A 56 -42.89 -15.65 -6.83
N VAL A 57 -42.56 -16.93 -7.06
CA VAL A 57 -41.19 -17.34 -7.44
C VAL A 57 -40.77 -16.80 -8.82
N SER A 58 -41.69 -16.72 -9.78
CA SER A 58 -41.42 -16.18 -11.12
C SER A 58 -41.01 -14.69 -11.08
N GLU A 59 -41.72 -13.89 -10.29
CA GLU A 59 -41.39 -12.48 -10.07
C GLU A 59 -40.06 -12.33 -9.32
N ALA A 60 -39.78 -13.22 -8.36
CA ALA A 60 -38.49 -13.23 -7.66
C ALA A 60 -37.32 -13.46 -8.63
N ILE A 61 -37.45 -14.44 -9.54
CA ILE A 61 -36.45 -14.72 -10.58
C ILE A 61 -36.20 -13.48 -11.44
N HIS A 62 -37.27 -12.76 -11.83
CA HIS A 62 -37.13 -11.53 -12.61
C HIS A 62 -36.28 -10.49 -11.88
N HIS A 63 -36.59 -10.21 -10.61
CA HIS A 63 -35.84 -9.23 -9.83
C HIS A 63 -34.40 -9.67 -9.53
N TYR A 64 -34.16 -10.95 -9.26
CA TYR A 64 -32.80 -11.45 -9.10
C TYR A 64 -31.99 -11.34 -10.40
N SER A 65 -32.63 -11.57 -11.56
CA SER A 65 -31.97 -11.43 -12.87
C SER A 65 -31.59 -9.98 -13.17
N MET A 66 -32.45 -9.02 -12.84
CA MET A 66 -32.13 -7.59 -12.95
C MET A 66 -30.93 -7.19 -12.07
N ALA A 67 -30.90 -7.73 -10.84
CA ALA A 67 -29.78 -7.51 -9.94
C ALA A 67 -28.48 -8.10 -10.51
N LEU A 68 -28.52 -9.35 -10.98
CA LEU A 68 -27.39 -10.05 -11.58
C LEU A 68 -26.83 -9.29 -12.78
N ASP A 69 -27.68 -8.83 -13.70
CA ASP A 69 -27.24 -8.05 -14.87
C ASP A 69 -26.49 -6.77 -14.44
N THR A 70 -27.03 -6.08 -13.43
CA THR A 70 -26.39 -4.88 -12.91
C THR A 70 -25.05 -5.18 -12.24
N PHE A 71 -24.99 -6.22 -11.38
CA PHE A 71 -23.75 -6.64 -10.72
C PHE A 71 -22.69 -7.13 -11.71
N THR A 72 -23.12 -7.76 -12.80
CA THR A 72 -22.25 -8.16 -13.91
C THR A 72 -21.65 -6.94 -14.62
N ARG A 73 -22.48 -5.93 -14.93
CA ARG A 73 -22.02 -4.69 -15.58
C ARG A 73 -20.99 -3.93 -14.74
N ILE A 74 -21.17 -3.87 -13.42
CA ILE A 74 -20.22 -3.22 -12.50
C ILE A 74 -19.07 -4.15 -12.07
N LYS A 75 -19.07 -5.41 -12.51
CA LYS A 75 -18.06 -6.44 -12.21
C LYS A 75 -17.87 -6.71 -10.71
N SER A 76 -18.94 -6.64 -9.92
CA SER A 76 -18.88 -6.96 -8.49
C SER A 76 -19.03 -8.48 -8.27
N ILE A 77 -17.90 -9.20 -8.24
CA ILE A 77 -17.88 -10.66 -8.08
C ILE A 77 -18.67 -11.14 -6.85
N PRO A 78 -18.52 -10.55 -5.64
CA PRO A 78 -19.28 -10.98 -4.47
C PRO A 78 -20.80 -10.85 -4.65
N ASP A 79 -21.26 -9.77 -5.29
CA ASP A 79 -22.69 -9.52 -5.51
C ASP A 79 -23.25 -10.41 -6.63
N ILE A 80 -22.45 -10.70 -7.67
CA ILE A 80 -22.79 -11.69 -8.70
C ILE A 80 -23.02 -13.05 -8.03
N ILE A 81 -22.11 -13.49 -7.15
CA ILE A 81 -22.23 -14.77 -6.45
C ILE A 81 -23.52 -14.82 -5.60
N CYS A 82 -23.83 -13.73 -4.90
CA CYS A 82 -25.05 -13.60 -4.11
C CYS A 82 -26.31 -13.72 -4.99
N ALA A 83 -26.36 -12.98 -6.10
CA ALA A 83 -27.50 -13.00 -7.02
C ALA A 83 -27.69 -14.37 -7.70
N GLN A 84 -26.62 -15.01 -8.14
CA GLN A 84 -26.65 -16.36 -8.72
C GLN A 84 -27.09 -17.41 -7.69
N SER A 85 -26.69 -17.29 -6.43
CA SER A 85 -27.14 -18.19 -5.35
C SER A 85 -28.66 -18.09 -5.13
N LEU A 86 -29.20 -16.87 -5.15
CA LEU A 86 -30.64 -16.62 -5.01
C LEU A 86 -31.44 -17.09 -6.23
N LEU A 87 -30.89 -16.93 -7.44
CA LEU A 87 -31.47 -17.51 -8.66
C LEU A 87 -31.48 -19.04 -8.58
N SER A 88 -30.39 -19.67 -8.16
CA SER A 88 -30.35 -21.11 -7.96
C SER A 88 -31.45 -21.58 -7.01
N GLU A 89 -31.59 -20.94 -5.84
CA GLU A 89 -32.66 -21.24 -4.89
C GLU A 89 -34.04 -21.10 -5.53
N ALA A 90 -34.29 -20.01 -6.26
CA ALA A 90 -35.56 -19.79 -6.94
C ALA A 90 -35.85 -20.85 -8.02
N TYR A 91 -34.84 -21.26 -8.80
CA TYR A 91 -34.99 -22.32 -9.80
C TYR A 91 -35.21 -23.71 -9.18
N VAL A 92 -34.63 -23.99 -8.00
CA VAL A 92 -34.96 -25.20 -7.22
C VAL A 92 -36.43 -25.21 -6.82
N HIS A 93 -36.97 -24.07 -6.37
CA HIS A 93 -38.38 -23.95 -5.97
C HIS A 93 -39.37 -24.27 -7.11
N ILE A 94 -39.01 -23.94 -8.36
CA ILE A 94 -39.81 -24.31 -9.55
C ILE A 94 -39.37 -25.61 -10.22
N LYS A 95 -38.56 -26.45 -9.52
CA LYS A 95 -38.09 -27.77 -9.98
C LYS A 95 -37.27 -27.73 -11.28
N ARG A 96 -36.64 -26.61 -11.57
CA ARG A 96 -35.70 -26.41 -12.69
C ARG A 96 -34.26 -26.66 -12.21
N PHE A 97 -34.01 -27.91 -11.82
CA PHE A 97 -32.73 -28.32 -11.23
C PHE A 97 -31.54 -28.18 -12.19
N ASP A 98 -31.79 -28.30 -13.49
CA ASP A 98 -30.84 -28.04 -14.57
C ASP A 98 -30.27 -26.62 -14.48
N VAL A 99 -31.16 -25.63 -14.40
CA VAL A 99 -30.78 -24.21 -14.36
C VAL A 99 -30.17 -23.86 -13.01
N ALA A 100 -30.73 -24.38 -11.91
CA ALA A 100 -30.19 -24.15 -10.58
C ALA A 100 -28.75 -24.67 -10.45
N TYR A 101 -28.50 -25.90 -10.93
CA TYR A 101 -27.16 -26.48 -10.93
C TYR A 101 -26.16 -25.65 -11.73
N GLN A 102 -26.58 -25.10 -12.87
CA GLN A 102 -25.71 -24.24 -13.68
C GLN A 102 -25.28 -22.99 -12.89
N PHE A 103 -26.20 -22.32 -12.20
CA PHE A 103 -25.86 -21.18 -11.35
C PHE A 103 -24.91 -21.54 -10.20
N LEU A 104 -25.07 -22.72 -9.58
CA LEU A 104 -24.15 -23.20 -8.54
C LEU A 104 -22.75 -23.47 -9.11
N LYS A 105 -22.67 -24.13 -10.27
CA LYS A 105 -21.41 -24.41 -10.95
C LYS A 105 -20.66 -23.12 -11.32
N ASP A 106 -21.38 -22.13 -11.84
CA ASP A 106 -20.81 -20.83 -12.18
C ASP A 106 -20.32 -20.08 -10.94
N ASN A 107 -21.06 -20.15 -9.83
CA ASN A 107 -20.65 -19.62 -8.53
C ASN A 107 -19.36 -20.25 -8.01
N ASP A 108 -19.23 -21.57 -8.09
CA ASP A 108 -18.06 -22.28 -7.58
C ASP A 108 -16.80 -21.91 -8.38
N LYS A 109 -16.94 -21.76 -9.70
CA LYS A 109 -15.86 -21.25 -10.54
C LYS A 109 -15.46 -19.83 -10.15
N LEU A 110 -16.43 -18.91 -10.01
CA LEU A 110 -16.15 -17.52 -9.61
C LEU A 110 -15.48 -17.41 -8.24
N LYS A 111 -15.87 -18.26 -7.29
CA LYS A 111 -15.23 -18.31 -5.96
C LYS A 111 -13.78 -18.79 -6.05
N SER A 112 -13.52 -19.81 -6.86
CA SER A 112 -12.16 -20.32 -7.11
C SER A 112 -11.28 -19.23 -7.72
N ASP A 113 -11.76 -18.61 -8.80
CA ASP A 113 -11.04 -17.54 -9.51
C ASP A 113 -10.76 -16.34 -8.57
N LEU A 114 -11.71 -15.99 -7.69
CA LEU A 114 -11.53 -14.92 -6.71
C LEU A 114 -10.49 -15.28 -5.64
N ALA A 115 -10.46 -16.53 -5.17
CA ALA A 115 -9.49 -16.99 -4.18
C ALA A 115 -8.06 -16.95 -4.75
N GLU A 116 -7.88 -17.47 -5.97
CA GLU A 116 -6.59 -17.45 -6.68
C GLU A 116 -6.07 -16.01 -6.87
N LYS A 117 -6.96 -15.09 -7.26
CA LYS A 117 -6.59 -13.68 -7.42
C LYS A 117 -6.14 -13.05 -6.10
N ASN A 118 -6.86 -13.28 -5.00
CA ASN A 118 -6.52 -12.72 -3.70
C ASN A 118 -5.17 -13.24 -3.19
N GLU A 119 -4.87 -14.52 -3.43
CA GLU A 119 -3.58 -15.13 -3.08
C GLU A 119 -2.44 -14.51 -3.90
N MET A 120 -2.65 -14.31 -5.20
CA MET A 120 -1.70 -13.65 -6.08
C MET A 120 -1.43 -12.20 -5.65
N ASP A 121 -2.47 -11.42 -5.36
CA ASP A 121 -2.36 -10.03 -4.90
C ASP A 121 -1.60 -9.94 -3.56
N LEU A 122 -1.86 -10.87 -2.64
CA LEU A 122 -1.12 -10.98 -1.37
C LEU A 122 0.36 -11.27 -1.61
N THR A 123 0.67 -12.19 -2.53
CA THR A 123 2.04 -12.56 -2.89
C THR A 123 2.79 -11.36 -3.46
N TYR A 124 2.21 -10.64 -4.42
CA TYR A 124 2.81 -9.42 -4.98
C TYR A 124 3.02 -8.33 -3.94
N ALA A 125 2.07 -8.14 -3.02
CA ALA A 125 2.21 -7.18 -1.94
C ALA A 125 3.37 -7.54 -0.99
N MET A 126 3.56 -8.83 -0.72
CA MET A 126 4.67 -9.33 0.10
C MET A 126 6.01 -9.17 -0.60
N GLU A 127 6.11 -9.51 -1.88
CA GLU A 127 7.32 -9.31 -2.70
C GLU A 127 7.72 -7.83 -2.78
N SER A 128 6.76 -6.95 -3.04
CA SER A 128 6.99 -5.50 -3.09
C SER A 128 7.52 -4.96 -1.76
N ARG A 129 6.93 -5.39 -0.64
CA ARG A 129 7.41 -5.03 0.71
C ARG A 129 8.80 -5.56 1.00
N TYR A 130 9.11 -6.77 0.55
CA TYR A 130 10.43 -7.37 0.71
C TYR A 130 11.49 -6.56 -0.06
N GLN A 131 11.25 -6.27 -1.35
CA GLN A 131 12.16 -5.47 -2.17
C GLN A 131 12.36 -4.06 -1.60
N LEU A 132 11.31 -3.44 -1.06
CA LEU A 132 11.42 -2.14 -0.41
C LEU A 132 12.30 -2.20 0.84
N ARG A 133 12.18 -3.26 1.66
CA ARG A 133 13.04 -3.47 2.83
C ARG A 133 14.50 -3.64 2.42
N GLU A 134 14.78 -4.43 1.40
CA GLU A 134 16.14 -4.66 0.90
C GLU A 134 16.78 -3.36 0.38
N LYS A 135 16.04 -2.57 -0.41
CA LYS A 135 16.49 -1.25 -0.87
C LYS A 135 16.77 -0.32 0.30
N ASN A 136 15.88 -0.27 1.29
CA ASN A 136 16.07 0.58 2.48
C ASN A 136 17.26 0.13 3.34
N GLN A 137 17.49 -1.17 3.48
CA GLN A 137 18.70 -1.70 4.13
C GLN A 137 19.96 -1.30 3.36
N THR A 138 19.95 -1.42 2.04
CA THR A 138 21.06 -1.01 1.18
C THR A 138 21.34 0.49 1.28
N ILE A 139 20.30 1.32 1.28
CA ILE A 139 20.43 2.77 1.49
C ILE A 139 21.02 3.05 2.87
N SER A 140 20.56 2.33 3.90
CA SER A 140 21.09 2.48 5.27
C SER A 140 22.57 2.11 5.35
N THR A 141 22.98 0.98 4.78
CA THR A 141 24.38 0.55 4.77
C THR A 141 25.26 1.49 3.95
N LEU A 142 24.80 1.96 2.79
CA LEU A 142 25.51 2.97 1.98
C LEU A 142 25.67 4.30 2.73
N ASN A 143 24.65 4.73 3.47
CA ASN A 143 24.73 5.93 4.30
C ASN A 143 25.73 5.77 5.45
N LEU A 144 25.73 4.62 6.12
CA LEU A 144 26.71 4.31 7.17
C LEU A 144 28.15 4.27 6.60
N ASP A 145 28.35 3.65 5.44
CA ASP A 145 29.67 3.61 4.78
C ASP A 145 30.13 5.02 4.35
N ASN A 146 29.25 5.83 3.79
CA ASN A 146 29.55 7.24 3.47
C ASN A 146 29.89 8.06 4.72
N GLN A 147 29.18 7.87 5.83
CA GLN A 147 29.52 8.53 7.10
C GLN A 147 30.88 8.07 7.62
N ALA A 148 31.18 6.77 7.58
CA ALA A 148 32.48 6.24 7.98
C ALA A 148 33.62 6.77 7.10
N LYS A 149 33.44 6.80 5.78
CA LYS A 149 34.40 7.39 4.82
C LYS A 149 34.61 8.87 5.05
N THR A 150 33.56 9.65 5.28
CA THR A 150 33.73 11.09 5.56
C THR A 150 34.43 11.33 6.89
N ALA A 151 34.18 10.50 7.91
CA ALA A 151 34.88 10.55 9.18
C ALA A 151 36.38 10.19 9.04
N SER A 152 36.70 9.13 8.29
CA SER A 152 38.10 8.72 8.04
C SER A 152 38.86 9.76 7.21
N LEU A 153 38.20 10.38 6.23
CA LEU A 153 38.76 11.50 5.46
C LEU A 153 39.01 12.73 6.34
N LYS A 154 38.10 13.08 7.25
CA LYS A 154 38.31 14.19 8.20
C LYS A 154 39.51 13.93 9.12
N SER A 155 39.63 12.72 9.65
CA SER A 155 40.77 12.32 10.48
C SER A 155 42.09 12.39 9.70
N SER A 156 42.09 11.87 8.46
CA SER A 156 43.25 11.91 7.57
C SER A 156 43.65 13.34 7.22
N ARG A 157 42.69 14.21 6.90
CA ARG A 157 42.94 15.65 6.67
C ARG A 157 43.55 16.33 7.89
N ARG A 158 43.06 16.05 9.09
CA ARG A 158 43.63 16.59 10.33
C ARG A 158 45.09 16.19 10.50
N ASN A 159 45.42 14.92 10.28
CA ASN A 159 46.80 14.43 10.40
C ASN A 159 47.71 15.04 9.34
N ILE A 160 47.24 15.19 8.09
CA ILE A 160 48.00 15.87 7.02
C ILE A 160 48.28 17.33 7.41
N ILE A 161 47.28 18.06 7.91
CA ILE A 161 47.46 19.46 8.33
C ILE A 161 48.49 19.57 9.47
N LEU A 162 48.41 18.68 10.46
CA LEU A 162 49.38 18.64 11.57
C LEU A 162 50.80 18.35 11.10
N LEU A 163 50.97 17.43 10.14
CA LEU A 163 52.28 17.16 9.53
C LEU A 163 52.84 18.37 8.79
N VAL A 164 52.01 19.08 8.01
CA VAL A 164 52.42 20.30 7.29
C VAL A 164 52.86 21.39 8.26
N ILE A 165 52.10 21.62 9.34
CA ILE A 165 52.48 22.59 10.39
C ILE A 165 53.80 22.19 11.06
N GLY A 166 53.95 20.91 11.41
CA GLY A 166 55.17 20.37 12.01
C GLY A 166 56.40 20.58 11.14
N LEU A 167 56.31 20.26 9.85
CA LEU A 167 57.40 20.50 8.88
C LEU A 167 57.72 21.99 8.71
N GLY A 168 56.71 22.86 8.73
CA GLY A 168 56.90 24.31 8.69
C GLY A 168 57.68 24.83 9.90
N LEU A 169 57.35 24.37 11.11
CA LEU A 169 58.06 24.75 12.34
C LEU A 169 59.52 24.28 12.34
N VAL A 170 59.77 23.03 11.93
CA VAL A 170 61.14 22.50 11.81
C VAL A 170 61.96 23.31 10.80
N SER A 171 61.35 23.71 9.68
CA SER A 171 62.00 24.56 8.67
C SER A 171 62.37 25.94 9.24
N LEU A 172 61.45 26.58 9.98
CA LEU A 172 61.71 27.88 10.62
C LEU A 172 62.81 27.79 11.68
N LEU A 173 62.81 26.74 12.52
CA LEU A 173 63.87 26.50 13.49
C LEU A 173 65.23 26.28 12.81
N SER A 174 65.25 25.57 11.68
CA SER A 174 66.47 25.35 10.91
C SER A 174 67.02 26.66 10.36
N ILE A 175 66.16 27.53 9.80
CA ILE A 175 66.56 28.86 9.32
C ILE A 175 67.08 29.73 10.48
N PHE A 176 66.39 29.73 11.62
CA PHE A 176 66.79 30.53 12.78
C PHE A 176 68.13 30.07 13.37
N ALA A 177 68.31 28.76 13.54
CA ALA A 177 69.57 28.17 14.00
C ALA A 177 70.72 28.48 13.03
N PHE A 178 70.46 28.43 11.72
CA PHE A 178 71.41 28.81 10.70
C PHE A 178 71.83 30.28 10.82
N ASN A 179 70.87 31.21 10.98
CA ASN A 179 71.15 32.63 11.16
C ASN A 179 71.97 32.92 12.44
N LEU A 180 71.68 32.25 13.56
CA LEU A 180 72.45 32.33 14.80
C LEU A 180 73.88 31.79 14.65
N ALA A 181 74.04 30.68 13.93
CA ALA A 181 75.36 30.13 13.65
C ALA A 181 76.18 31.08 12.77
N GLN A 182 75.53 31.74 11.80
CA GLN A 182 76.18 32.70 10.91
C GLN A 182 76.63 33.96 11.66
N THR A 183 75.79 34.55 12.52
CA THR A 183 76.18 35.74 13.32
C THR A 183 77.32 35.42 14.29
N LYS A 184 77.30 34.26 14.95
CA LYS A 184 78.42 33.81 15.80
C LYS A 184 79.72 33.62 15.01
N ARG A 185 79.65 33.11 13.78
CA ARG A 185 80.83 32.97 12.90
C ARG A 185 81.44 34.34 12.57
N VAL A 186 80.62 35.34 12.25
CA VAL A 186 81.07 36.71 11.96
C VAL A 186 81.69 37.38 13.19
N GLN A 187 81.03 37.32 14.36
CA GLN A 187 81.57 37.89 15.61
C GLN A 187 82.89 37.23 16.04
N ALA A 188 83.03 35.93 15.83
CA ALA A 188 84.28 35.21 16.12
C ALA A 188 85.42 35.64 15.19
N GLN A 189 85.13 36.03 13.94
CA GLN A 189 86.11 36.60 13.03
C GLN A 189 86.52 38.01 13.48
N GLU A 190 85.57 38.88 13.80
CA GLU A 190 85.86 40.25 14.30
C GLU A 190 86.66 40.25 15.61
N LEU A 191 86.34 39.35 16.55
CA LEU A 191 87.09 39.23 17.80
C LEU A 191 88.53 38.74 17.55
N ARG A 192 88.73 37.86 16.56
CA ARG A 192 90.08 37.40 16.16
C ARG A 192 90.87 38.52 15.49
N GLU A 193 90.23 39.38 14.71
CA GLU A 193 90.88 40.54 14.09
C GLU A 193 91.24 41.61 15.13
N LYS A 194 90.35 41.93 16.07
CA LYS A 194 90.67 42.82 17.21
C LYS A 194 91.81 42.30 18.08
N LYS A 195 91.89 40.99 18.30
CA LYS A 195 93.01 40.35 19.01
C LYS A 195 94.32 40.33 18.22
N ARG A 196 94.29 40.57 16.91
CA ARG A 196 95.50 40.69 16.05
C ARG A 196 95.95 42.14 15.86
N ALA A 197 95.08 43.11 16.14
CA ALA A 197 95.36 44.54 16.02
C ALA A 197 95.85 45.19 17.33
N ASN A 198 95.78 44.47 18.45
CA ASN A 198 96.50 44.75 19.70
C ASN A 198 97.72 43.84 19.79
#